data_AF-A0A328VUM8-F1
#
_entry.id   AF-A0A328VUM8-F1
#
_cell.length_a   1.000
_cell.length_b   1.000
_cell.length_c   1.000
_cell.angle_alpha   90.00
_cell.angle_beta   90.00
_cell.angle_gamma   90.00
#
_symmetry.space_group_name_H-M   'P 1'
#
loop_
_entity.id
_entity.type
_entity.pdbx_description
1 polymer ?
#
loop_
_entity_poly.entity_id
_entity_poly.type
_entity_poly.pdbx_seq_one_letter_code
_entity_poly.pdbx_strand_id
1 'polypeptide(L)'
;MYQNSAEPCTGPLRAKELLPQPHDSLRRSLRPVHQPAIRPLHLVPTGGDGQALTTDTEAHAVHPLTDSEAEAGEEDPQQDAVAGTAQGAAALLRSLPEDGEALVSKLAQALEQRTGLPRGPLLLALAHSSWRVRAEAARLLGLSGEPLIELLLTILEREAHEGVREAIVWSLGRLIPTFLADEQLCSAWLARLRATLIALLQADDCWLVREAAAWALGRLGRAAPLEALRQALLNDGDEEVCAAAAQALALSGKRLARAYLLEALEKIEMPFLQETIREALSELNEALARAELQAKARQTPRTDSPLRQILLALRDFLEDRRGSLEEPRLLLTEKGPVLILWCSYQAKERRLQEVLNALSLDERTRTSIAPLEAAQCSGDGTLRLLGQRLVQHCRKEASCQEVLMLSTTICHQAQVKPAPPEQGCTCLRVIIIGVSKSQVDGDKPPVLRELARAWQATTQEAPLCEQDPCDLHLWYQPCHGQAGQG
;
A
#
# COMPACT_ATOMS: atom_id res chain seq x y z
N MET A 1 -60.05 -11.69 3.05
CA MET A 1 -60.71 -10.74 2.14
C MET A 1 -59.65 -9.75 1.67
N TYR A 2 -59.40 -9.76 0.35
CA TYR A 2 -58.74 -8.79 -0.55
C TYR A 2 -57.83 -7.70 0.06
N GLN A 3 -56.50 -7.70 -0.18
CA GLN A 3 -55.73 -7.38 -1.41
C GLN A 3 -55.76 -5.91 -1.89
N ASN A 4 -54.54 -5.42 -2.14
CA ASN A 4 -54.09 -4.41 -3.11
C ASN A 4 -54.15 -2.91 -2.71
N SER A 5 -53.15 -2.07 -2.97
CA SER A 5 -51.87 -2.21 -3.70
C SER A 5 -51.16 -0.85 -3.76
N ALA A 6 -49.83 -0.81 -3.58
CA ALA A 6 -48.85 -0.08 -4.39
C ALA A 6 -47.48 -0.10 -3.68
N GLU A 7 -46.77 -1.22 -3.80
CA GLU A 7 -45.31 -1.23 -3.66
C GLU A 7 -44.71 -0.47 -4.84
N PRO A 8 -43.83 0.52 -4.64
CA PRO A 8 -42.83 0.88 -5.62
C PRO A 8 -41.60 0.02 -5.38
N CYS A 9 -41.20 -0.70 -6.43
CA CYS A 9 -40.09 -1.62 -6.50
C CYS A 9 -38.75 -0.98 -6.11
N THR A 10 -38.19 -1.36 -4.96
CA THR A 10 -36.73 -1.38 -4.75
C THR A 10 -36.38 -2.68 -4.02
N GLY A 11 -36.38 -3.78 -4.77
CA GLY A 11 -35.71 -5.00 -4.31
C GLY A 11 -34.21 -4.73 -4.10
N PRO A 12 -33.53 -5.45 -3.20
CA PRO A 12 -32.09 -5.33 -3.03
C PRO A 12 -31.40 -5.59 -4.37
N LEU A 13 -30.49 -4.68 -4.77
CA LEU A 13 -29.68 -4.79 -6.00
C LEU A 13 -28.89 -6.10 -5.92
N ARG A 14 -29.21 -7.08 -6.76
CA ARG A 14 -28.52 -8.38 -6.79
C ARG A 14 -27.13 -8.21 -7.43
N ALA A 15 -26.13 -9.01 -7.02
CA ALA A 15 -24.76 -8.97 -7.56
C ALA A 15 -24.65 -8.92 -9.10
N LYS A 16 -25.63 -9.50 -9.83
CA LYS A 16 -25.69 -9.46 -11.30
C LYS A 16 -25.88 -8.06 -11.88
N GLU A 17 -26.34 -7.09 -11.08
CA GLU A 17 -26.50 -5.68 -11.45
C GLU A 17 -25.28 -4.82 -11.04
N LEU A 18 -24.28 -5.42 -10.35
CA LEU A 18 -23.07 -4.76 -9.84
C LEU A 18 -21.82 -4.98 -10.71
N LEU A 19 -21.90 -5.85 -11.72
CA LEU A 19 -20.83 -6.06 -12.69
C LEU A 19 -20.90 -4.99 -13.80
N PRO A 20 -19.79 -4.31 -14.14
CA PRO A 20 -19.77 -3.45 -15.31
C PRO A 20 -19.94 -4.33 -16.56
N GLN A 21 -21.08 -4.17 -17.24
CA GLN A 21 -21.30 -4.81 -18.54
C GLN A 21 -20.16 -4.43 -19.50
N PRO A 22 -19.55 -5.39 -20.22
CA PRO A 22 -18.53 -5.07 -21.20
C PRO A 22 -19.25 -4.50 -22.42
N HIS A 23 -19.15 -3.20 -22.64
CA HIS A 23 -19.14 -2.50 -23.94
C HIS A 23 -19.58 -1.04 -23.72
N ASP A 24 -18.64 -0.11 -23.82
CA ASP A 24 -18.86 1.07 -24.67
C ASP A 24 -17.52 1.74 -25.02
N SER A 25 -17.03 1.36 -26.20
CA SER A 25 -16.02 2.10 -26.93
C SER A 25 -16.62 3.40 -27.45
N LEU A 26 -16.56 4.48 -26.67
CA LEU A 26 -16.81 5.82 -27.19
C LEU A 26 -15.52 6.65 -27.18
N ARG A 27 -14.83 6.61 -28.33
CA ARG A 27 -13.93 7.68 -28.75
C ARG A 27 -14.71 8.99 -28.74
N ARG A 28 -14.37 9.93 -27.85
CA ARG A 28 -14.64 11.36 -28.08
C ARG A 28 -13.37 12.17 -27.90
N SER A 29 -13.02 12.80 -29.01
CA SER A 29 -11.98 13.79 -29.22
C SER A 29 -12.02 14.88 -28.15
N LEU A 30 -10.92 15.03 -27.40
CA LEU A 30 -10.67 16.16 -26.52
C LEU A 30 -10.24 17.35 -27.39
N ARG A 31 -11.07 18.39 -27.44
CA ARG A 31 -10.61 19.77 -27.71
C ARG A 31 -10.38 20.48 -26.37
N PRO A 32 -9.32 21.28 -26.22
CA PRO A 32 -9.01 21.94 -24.96
C PRO A 32 -9.94 23.14 -24.75
N VAL A 33 -10.52 23.25 -23.55
CA VAL A 33 -11.19 24.47 -23.08
C VAL A 33 -10.26 25.15 -22.08
N HIS A 34 -9.99 26.43 -22.34
CA HIS A 34 -9.12 27.31 -21.57
C HIS A 34 -9.55 27.44 -20.09
N GLN A 35 -8.60 27.29 -19.17
CA GLN A 35 -8.72 27.77 -17.78
C GLN A 35 -8.28 29.25 -17.71
N PRO A 36 -8.94 30.11 -16.90
CA PRO A 36 -8.37 31.40 -16.54
C PRO A 36 -7.40 31.25 -15.36
N ALA A 37 -6.31 32.01 -15.44
CA ALA A 37 -5.16 31.99 -14.55
C ALA A 37 -5.46 32.51 -13.13
N ILE A 38 -4.99 31.77 -12.12
CA ILE A 38 -4.83 32.27 -10.74
C ILE A 38 -3.34 32.61 -10.56
N ARG A 39 -3.06 33.88 -10.22
CA ARG A 39 -1.70 34.40 -9.96
C ARG A 39 -1.18 33.91 -8.59
N PRO A 40 0.09 33.51 -8.47
CA PRO A 40 0.71 33.22 -7.18
C PRO A 40 1.20 34.50 -6.49
N LEU A 41 0.88 34.66 -5.20
CA LEU A 41 1.49 35.66 -4.32
C LEU A 41 2.78 35.09 -3.71
N HIS A 42 3.90 35.75 -4.01
CA HIS A 42 5.21 35.48 -3.43
C HIS A 42 5.32 36.07 -2.02
N LEU A 43 5.81 35.25 -1.08
CA LEU A 43 6.39 35.70 0.18
C LEU A 43 7.91 35.82 0.00
N VAL A 44 8.46 36.98 0.37
CA VAL A 44 9.90 37.17 0.61
C VAL A 44 10.07 37.83 1.99
N PRO A 45 10.99 37.34 2.84
CA PRO A 45 11.28 37.88 4.16
C PRO A 45 12.48 38.84 4.14
N THR A 46 12.60 39.65 5.21
CA THR A 46 13.76 40.37 5.79
C THR A 46 13.19 41.66 6.41
N GLY A 47 13.48 42.11 7.62
CA GLY A 47 14.57 41.88 8.56
C GLY A 47 15.03 43.26 9.08
N GLY A 48 15.15 43.41 10.40
CA GLY A 48 16.05 44.42 11.00
C GLY A 48 15.43 45.71 11.55
N ASP A 49 15.69 45.90 12.86
CA ASP A 49 15.93 47.15 13.60
C ASP A 49 14.73 48.10 13.82
N GLY A 50 14.48 48.66 15.01
CA GLY A 50 15.19 48.68 16.29
C GLY A 50 14.66 49.88 17.09
N GLN A 51 14.71 49.79 18.43
CA GLN A 51 14.60 50.92 19.38
C GLN A 51 13.20 51.61 19.47
N ALA A 52 12.70 52.13 20.59
CA ALA A 52 13.11 52.18 21.99
C ALA A 52 12.01 52.93 22.78
N LEU A 53 11.89 52.56 24.06
CA LEU A 53 11.64 53.43 25.22
C LEU A 53 10.23 53.87 25.64
N THR A 54 10.02 53.65 26.96
CA THR A 54 9.38 54.52 27.98
C THR A 54 7.86 54.67 27.93
N THR A 55 7.10 54.68 29.03
CA THR A 55 7.30 54.70 30.49
C THR A 55 5.89 54.61 31.09
N ASP A 56 5.77 54.05 32.30
CA ASP A 56 5.07 54.56 33.50
C ASP A 56 3.70 55.28 33.34
N THR A 57 2.70 55.21 34.22
CA THR A 57 2.61 54.97 35.67
C THR A 57 1.11 54.99 36.03
N GLU A 58 0.74 54.32 37.14
CA GLU A 58 -0.17 54.76 38.26
C GLU A 58 -1.51 55.50 37.98
N ALA A 59 -2.56 55.47 38.81
CA ALA A 59 -2.99 54.73 40.00
C ALA A 59 -4.36 55.29 40.45
N HIS A 60 -5.02 54.57 41.36
CA HIS A 60 -5.99 55.04 42.38
C HIS A 60 -7.36 55.61 41.94
N ALA A 61 -8.47 54.91 42.22
CA ALA A 61 -9.20 54.73 43.48
C ALA A 61 -10.19 55.87 43.78
N VAL A 62 -11.44 55.51 44.13
CA VAL A 62 -12.31 56.11 45.18
C VAL A 62 -13.75 55.54 45.06
N HIS A 63 -14.21 54.88 46.13
CA HIS A 63 -15.61 54.70 46.55
C HIS A 63 -16.00 55.90 47.45
N PRO A 64 -17.27 56.36 47.62
CA PRO A 64 -18.28 55.57 48.37
C PRO A 64 -19.80 55.84 48.12
N LEU A 65 -20.61 54.85 48.57
CA LEU A 65 -21.93 54.85 49.25
C LEU A 65 -23.10 55.76 48.79
N THR A 66 -24.29 55.19 48.52
CA THR A 66 -25.44 55.06 49.46
C THR A 66 -26.70 54.45 48.78
N ASP A 67 -27.33 53.51 49.48
CA ASP A 67 -28.76 53.10 49.63
C ASP A 67 -29.81 53.19 48.49
N SER A 68 -30.55 52.08 48.35
CA SER A 68 -32.03 51.97 48.33
C SER A 68 -32.66 51.23 47.14
N GLU A 69 -33.22 50.06 47.47
CA GLU A 69 -34.49 49.44 47.04
C GLU A 69 -34.90 49.28 45.55
N ALA A 70 -35.40 48.05 45.29
CA ALA A 70 -36.53 47.68 44.44
C ALA A 70 -36.32 47.27 42.96
N GLU A 71 -36.77 46.04 42.72
CA GLU A 71 -37.52 45.51 41.56
C GLU A 71 -36.87 45.34 40.17
N ALA A 72 -36.90 44.06 39.75
CA ALA A 72 -37.29 43.53 38.45
C ALA A 72 -36.84 44.23 37.14
N GLY A 73 -36.10 43.47 36.33
CA GLY A 73 -36.13 43.57 34.87
C GLY A 73 -34.76 43.74 34.20
N GLU A 74 -34.57 42.95 33.15
CA GLU A 74 -33.64 43.14 32.02
C GLU A 74 -32.16 42.69 32.17
N GLU A 75 -31.84 41.67 31.36
CA GLU A 75 -30.68 41.42 30.48
C GLU A 75 -29.47 42.37 30.65
N ASP A 76 -28.21 41.92 30.72
CA ASP A 76 -27.42 41.24 29.68
C ASP A 76 -26.01 40.85 30.26
N PRO A 77 -24.93 40.63 29.48
CA PRO A 77 -24.41 39.39 28.87
C PRO A 77 -23.10 38.87 29.50
N GLN A 78 -22.97 37.57 29.78
CA GLN A 78 -21.65 36.91 29.68
C GLN A 78 -21.78 35.39 29.75
N GLN A 79 -21.76 34.75 28.57
CA GLN A 79 -21.21 33.40 28.37
C GLN A 79 -21.10 33.11 26.87
N ASP A 80 -20.26 33.90 26.18
CA ASP A 80 -19.74 33.55 24.87
C ASP A 80 -18.45 32.75 25.03
N ALA A 81 -18.57 31.44 24.85
CA ALA A 81 -17.57 30.59 24.20
C ALA A 81 -18.13 29.17 24.15
N VAL A 82 -18.88 28.84 23.09
CA VAL A 82 -19.09 27.48 22.49
C VAL A 82 -20.24 27.48 21.46
N ALA A 83 -21.05 28.54 21.34
CA ALA A 83 -22.25 28.53 20.49
C ALA A 83 -22.03 28.69 18.95
N GLY A 84 -20.79 28.84 18.48
CA GLY A 84 -20.48 29.14 17.07
C GLY A 84 -20.65 27.99 16.08
N THR A 85 -20.72 26.73 16.53
CA THR A 85 -20.87 25.55 15.65
C THR A 85 -22.28 24.97 15.64
N ALA A 86 -23.12 25.29 16.63
CA ALA A 86 -24.48 24.76 16.74
C ALA A 86 -25.50 25.53 15.88
N GLN A 87 -25.33 26.84 15.68
CA GLN A 87 -26.26 27.66 14.88
C GLN A 87 -26.15 27.41 13.36
N GLY A 88 -24.97 27.01 12.86
CA GLY A 88 -24.78 26.64 11.45
C GLY A 88 -25.51 25.33 11.08
N ALA A 89 -25.52 24.36 11.99
CA ALA A 89 -26.27 23.11 11.82
C ALA A 89 -27.79 23.33 11.93
N ALA A 90 -28.23 24.20 12.85
CA ALA A 90 -29.65 24.54 13.04
C ALA A 90 -30.26 25.33 11.86
N ALA A 91 -29.47 26.14 11.16
CA ALA A 91 -29.93 26.84 9.94
C ALA A 91 -30.04 25.88 8.72
N LEU A 92 -29.19 24.86 8.66
CA LEU A 92 -29.21 23.84 7.59
C LEU A 92 -30.36 22.84 7.76
N LEU A 93 -30.75 22.54 9.01
CA LEU A 93 -31.88 21.66 9.37
C LEU A 93 -33.25 22.12 8.81
N ARG A 94 -33.41 23.41 8.46
CA ARG A 94 -34.68 23.97 7.96
C ARG A 94 -34.97 23.74 6.47
N SER A 95 -34.13 22.96 5.76
CA SER A 95 -34.18 22.83 4.29
C SER A 95 -34.57 21.45 3.76
N LEU A 96 -34.75 20.46 4.62
CA LEU A 96 -35.24 19.13 4.24
C LEU A 96 -36.72 19.00 4.62
N PRO A 97 -37.61 18.54 3.72
CA PRO A 97 -38.99 18.21 4.09
C PRO A 97 -39.01 17.24 5.28
N GLU A 98 -39.88 17.48 6.27
CA GLU A 98 -40.00 16.61 7.45
C GLU A 98 -40.51 15.20 7.09
N ASP A 99 -41.18 15.07 5.95
CA ASP A 99 -41.69 13.81 5.43
C ASP A 99 -40.57 12.94 4.85
N GLY A 100 -40.12 11.96 5.64
CA GLY A 100 -39.06 11.02 5.27
C GLY A 100 -39.34 10.24 3.97
N GLU A 101 -40.59 9.90 3.65
CA GLU A 101 -40.94 9.20 2.40
C GLU A 101 -40.80 10.10 1.16
N ALA A 102 -41.09 11.40 1.28
CA ALA A 102 -40.86 12.37 0.21
C ALA A 102 -39.35 12.56 -0.03
N LEU A 103 -38.54 12.55 1.04
CA LEU A 103 -37.09 12.57 0.95
C LEU A 103 -36.53 11.31 0.27
N VAL A 104 -37.01 10.12 0.66
CA VAL A 104 -36.62 8.85 0.01
C VAL A 104 -36.94 8.90 -1.48
N SER A 105 -38.16 9.32 -1.85
CA SER A 105 -38.57 9.43 -3.27
C SER A 105 -37.65 10.36 -4.06
N LYS A 106 -37.26 11.49 -3.47
CA LYS A 106 -36.35 12.44 -4.10
C LYS A 106 -34.93 11.90 -4.24
N LEU A 107 -34.41 11.19 -3.22
CA LEU A 107 -33.10 10.55 -3.26
C LEU A 107 -33.08 9.41 -4.29
N ALA A 108 -34.12 8.57 -4.31
CA ALA A 108 -34.31 7.50 -5.29
C ALA A 108 -34.37 8.06 -6.72
N GLN A 109 -35.13 9.13 -6.95
CA GLN A 109 -35.17 9.79 -8.25
C GLN A 109 -33.80 10.34 -8.67
N ALA A 110 -33.02 10.91 -7.75
CA ALA A 110 -31.68 11.38 -8.03
C ALA A 110 -30.72 10.22 -8.38
N LEU A 111 -30.86 9.07 -7.70
CA LEU A 111 -30.13 7.85 -8.01
C LEU A 111 -30.44 7.33 -9.42
N GLU A 112 -31.73 7.20 -9.76
CA GLU A 112 -32.19 6.74 -11.07
C GLU A 112 -31.71 7.65 -12.21
N GLN A 113 -31.82 8.96 -12.00
CA GLN A 113 -31.39 9.95 -12.99
C GLN A 113 -29.87 10.17 -13.00
N ARG A 114 -29.14 9.54 -12.07
CA ARG A 114 -27.70 9.75 -11.82
C ARG A 114 -27.35 11.23 -11.66
N THR A 115 -28.22 11.98 -11.00
CA THR A 115 -28.03 13.39 -10.68
C THR A 115 -27.51 13.52 -9.24
N GLY A 116 -26.61 14.48 -9.00
CA GLY A 116 -26.14 14.78 -7.66
C GLY A 116 -27.13 15.66 -6.89
N LEU A 117 -27.15 15.53 -5.58
CA LEU A 117 -27.72 16.55 -4.69
C LEU A 117 -26.59 17.44 -4.15
N PRO A 118 -26.89 18.70 -3.78
CA PRO A 118 -25.93 19.54 -3.09
C PRO A 118 -25.43 18.84 -1.81
N ARG A 119 -24.14 19.01 -1.50
CA ARG A 119 -23.47 18.33 -0.39
C ARG A 119 -24.15 18.55 0.96
N GLY A 120 -24.61 19.77 1.26
CA GLY A 120 -25.29 20.09 2.53
C GLY A 120 -26.53 19.22 2.80
N PRO A 121 -27.56 19.25 1.92
CA PRO A 121 -28.72 18.35 2.00
C PRO A 121 -28.36 16.86 2.13
N LEU A 122 -27.32 16.40 1.43
CA LEU A 122 -26.88 15.01 1.46
C LEU A 122 -26.28 14.62 2.83
N LEU A 123 -25.49 15.50 3.42
CA LEU A 123 -24.94 15.33 4.78
C LEU A 123 -26.05 15.31 5.85
N LEU A 124 -27.08 16.14 5.70
CA LEU A 124 -28.23 16.12 6.60
C LEU A 124 -29.04 14.82 6.45
N ALA A 125 -29.22 14.33 5.22
CA ALA A 125 -29.94 13.08 4.96
C ALA A 125 -29.21 11.87 5.56
N LEU A 126 -27.87 11.88 5.59
CA LEU A 126 -27.08 10.87 6.30
C LEU A 126 -27.28 10.87 7.83
N ALA A 127 -27.69 11.99 8.42
CA ALA A 127 -27.97 12.12 9.86
C ALA A 127 -29.47 11.94 10.20
N HIS A 128 -30.30 11.60 9.22
CA HIS A 128 -31.74 11.56 9.37
C HIS A 128 -32.21 10.41 10.30
N SER A 129 -33.31 10.61 11.01
CA SER A 129 -33.87 9.61 11.96
C SER A 129 -34.31 8.31 11.26
N SER A 130 -34.95 8.44 10.10
CA SER A 130 -35.31 7.30 9.24
C SER A 130 -34.07 6.66 8.60
N TRP A 131 -33.88 5.37 8.85
CA TRP A 131 -32.81 4.57 8.25
C TRP A 131 -32.90 4.52 6.71
N ARG A 132 -34.11 4.57 6.14
CA ARG A 132 -34.30 4.57 4.67
C ARG A 132 -33.67 5.80 4.04
N VAL A 133 -33.89 6.98 4.64
CA VAL A 133 -33.29 8.24 4.17
C VAL A 133 -31.77 8.15 4.26
N ARG A 134 -31.22 7.62 5.36
CA ARG A 134 -29.76 7.43 5.52
C ARG A 134 -29.18 6.49 4.47
N ALA A 135 -29.84 5.35 4.21
CA ALA A 135 -29.40 4.38 3.23
C ALA A 135 -29.37 4.97 1.81
N GLU A 136 -30.44 5.65 1.38
CA GLU A 136 -30.47 6.27 0.04
C GLU A 136 -29.46 7.43 -0.09
N ALA A 137 -29.27 8.21 0.97
CA ALA A 137 -28.23 9.23 1.01
C ALA A 137 -26.83 8.62 0.85
N ALA A 138 -26.54 7.51 1.55
CA ALA A 138 -25.29 6.80 1.43
C ALA A 138 -25.08 6.29 -0.01
N ARG A 139 -26.09 5.66 -0.64
CA ARG A 139 -26.00 5.19 -2.04
C ARG A 139 -25.71 6.33 -3.01
N LEU A 140 -26.35 7.48 -2.81
CA LEU A 140 -26.20 8.63 -3.70
C LEU A 140 -24.78 9.22 -3.62
N LEU A 141 -24.17 9.21 -2.42
CA LEU A 141 -22.76 9.57 -2.28
C LEU A 141 -21.83 8.67 -3.09
N GLY A 142 -22.01 7.34 -3.02
CA GLY A 142 -21.22 6.40 -3.81
C GLY A 142 -21.36 6.59 -5.33
N LEU A 143 -22.51 7.12 -5.78
CA LEU A 143 -22.77 7.48 -7.17
C LEU A 143 -22.15 8.81 -7.58
N SER A 144 -22.16 9.80 -6.70
CA SER A 144 -21.59 11.14 -6.96
C SER A 144 -20.09 11.11 -7.23
N GLY A 145 -19.39 10.10 -6.71
CA GLY A 145 -17.93 9.97 -6.81
C GLY A 145 -17.17 10.83 -5.80
N GLU A 146 -17.85 11.62 -4.95
CA GLU A 146 -17.22 12.38 -3.87
C GLU A 146 -16.62 11.43 -2.82
N PRO A 147 -15.29 11.36 -2.65
CA PRO A 147 -14.64 10.37 -1.80
C PRO A 147 -14.68 10.77 -0.32
N LEU A 148 -15.89 10.82 0.27
CA LEU A 148 -16.13 11.11 1.70
C LEU A 148 -15.85 9.89 2.59
N ILE A 149 -14.70 9.24 2.39
CA ILE A 149 -14.34 7.97 3.01
C ILE A 149 -14.34 8.07 4.54
N GLU A 150 -13.71 9.10 5.11
CA GLU A 150 -13.65 9.30 6.57
C GLU A 150 -15.04 9.41 7.20
N LEU A 151 -15.92 10.20 6.57
CA LEU A 151 -17.30 10.39 7.04
C LEU A 151 -18.06 9.07 7.03
N LEU A 152 -18.01 8.35 5.91
CA LEU A 152 -18.70 7.07 5.75
C LEU A 152 -18.20 6.03 6.76
N LEU A 153 -16.88 5.94 6.99
CA LEU A 153 -16.30 5.07 8.02
C LEU A 153 -16.78 5.45 9.43
N THR A 154 -16.88 6.75 9.72
CA THR A 154 -17.32 7.24 11.04
C THR A 154 -18.81 6.97 11.30
N ILE A 155 -19.65 7.11 10.27
CA ILE A 155 -21.09 6.77 10.37
C ILE A 155 -21.25 5.26 10.58
N LEU A 156 -20.52 4.47 9.78
CA LEU A 156 -20.58 3.00 9.82
C LEU A 156 -20.29 2.42 11.20
N GLU A 157 -19.33 2.99 11.94
CA GLU A 157 -18.96 2.56 13.30
C GLU A 157 -20.11 2.65 14.32
N ARG A 158 -21.13 3.48 14.06
CA ARG A 158 -22.25 3.73 14.99
C ARG A 158 -23.59 3.31 14.40
N GLU A 159 -23.61 2.76 13.19
CA GLU A 159 -24.85 2.51 12.46
C GLU A 159 -25.45 1.15 12.84
N ALA A 160 -26.61 1.21 13.50
CA ALA A 160 -27.32 0.03 13.96
C ALA A 160 -28.10 -0.69 12.84
N HIS A 161 -28.56 0.04 11.82
CA HIS A 161 -29.43 -0.54 10.81
C HIS A 161 -28.62 -1.20 9.68
N GLU A 162 -28.84 -2.49 9.45
CA GLU A 162 -28.12 -3.29 8.45
C GLU A 162 -28.21 -2.72 7.04
N GLY A 163 -29.39 -2.25 6.61
CA GLY A 163 -29.56 -1.66 5.28
C GLY A 163 -28.80 -0.35 5.08
N VAL A 164 -28.46 0.37 6.16
CA VAL A 164 -27.61 1.56 6.07
C VAL A 164 -26.13 1.16 6.04
N ARG A 165 -25.73 0.15 6.85
CA ARG A 165 -24.38 -0.40 6.79
C ARG A 165 -24.05 -0.94 5.40
N GLU A 166 -24.96 -1.73 4.81
CA GLU A 166 -24.86 -2.25 3.44
C GLU A 166 -24.66 -1.09 2.46
N ALA A 167 -25.56 -0.10 2.48
CA ALA A 167 -25.50 1.05 1.59
C ALA A 167 -24.18 1.84 1.72
N ILE A 168 -23.66 2.01 2.95
CA ILE A 168 -22.37 2.67 3.19
C ILE A 168 -21.23 1.83 2.62
N VAL A 169 -21.20 0.53 2.88
CA VAL A 169 -20.13 -0.38 2.41
C VAL A 169 -20.12 -0.47 0.89
N TRP A 170 -21.29 -0.58 0.28
CA TRP A 170 -21.45 -0.50 -1.17
C TRP A 170 -20.94 0.82 -1.73
N SER A 171 -21.28 1.94 -1.10
CA SER A 171 -20.79 3.26 -1.53
C SER A 171 -19.28 3.38 -1.38
N LEU A 172 -18.69 2.88 -0.29
CA LEU A 172 -17.24 2.80 -0.13
C LEU A 172 -16.62 1.99 -1.28
N GLY A 173 -17.16 0.81 -1.61
CA GLY A 173 -16.66 -0.01 -2.72
C GLY A 173 -16.71 0.70 -4.07
N ARG A 174 -17.73 1.53 -4.32
CA ARG A 174 -17.81 2.38 -5.52
C ARG A 174 -16.74 3.47 -5.55
N LEU A 175 -16.48 4.08 -4.41
CA LEU A 175 -15.50 5.16 -4.26
C LEU A 175 -14.06 4.65 -4.27
N ILE A 176 -13.81 3.35 -4.06
CA ILE A 176 -12.45 2.81 -3.99
C ILE A 176 -11.56 3.17 -5.19
N PRO A 177 -11.99 3.09 -6.47
CA PRO A 177 -11.11 3.49 -7.58
C PRO A 177 -10.73 4.98 -7.57
N THR A 178 -11.66 5.88 -7.23
CA THR A 178 -11.34 7.32 -7.11
C THR A 178 -10.46 7.57 -5.88
N PHE A 179 -10.75 6.89 -4.78
CA PHE A 179 -9.95 6.88 -3.56
C PHE A 179 -8.51 6.39 -3.77
N LEU A 180 -8.30 5.29 -4.49
CA LEU A 180 -6.97 4.74 -4.77
C LEU A 180 -6.18 5.61 -5.76
N ALA A 181 -6.86 6.41 -6.59
CA ALA A 181 -6.22 7.38 -7.47
C ALA A 181 -5.71 8.62 -6.71
N ASP A 182 -6.26 8.92 -5.54
CA ASP A 182 -5.81 10.00 -4.65
C ASP A 182 -4.84 9.46 -3.59
N GLU A 183 -3.54 9.76 -3.77
CA GLU A 183 -2.47 9.27 -2.90
C GLU A 183 -2.62 9.75 -1.44
N GLN A 184 -3.10 10.97 -1.22
CA GLN A 184 -3.24 11.53 0.13
C GLN A 184 -4.37 10.83 0.88
N LEU A 185 -5.52 10.65 0.22
CA LEU A 185 -6.62 9.89 0.81
C LEU A 185 -6.23 8.43 1.05
N CYS A 186 -5.59 7.81 0.06
CA CYS A 186 -5.16 6.41 0.13
C CYS A 186 -4.21 6.17 1.32
N SER A 187 -3.15 6.98 1.44
CA SER A 187 -2.18 6.86 2.54
C SER A 187 -2.80 7.12 3.92
N ALA A 188 -3.78 8.02 4.03
CA ALA A 188 -4.45 8.33 5.28
C ALA A 188 -5.42 7.22 5.73
N TRP A 189 -6.19 6.63 4.80
CA TRP A 189 -7.37 5.84 5.17
C TRP A 189 -7.36 4.37 4.73
N LEU A 190 -6.42 3.93 3.87
CA LEU A 190 -6.45 2.56 3.32
C LEU A 190 -6.38 1.50 4.42
N ALA A 191 -5.54 1.71 5.43
CA ALA A 191 -5.40 0.77 6.55
C ALA A 191 -6.71 0.62 7.34
N ARG A 192 -7.37 1.74 7.67
CA ARG A 192 -8.66 1.76 8.38
C ARG A 192 -9.77 1.15 7.52
N LEU A 193 -9.92 1.62 6.28
CA LEU A 193 -10.91 1.10 5.33
C LEU A 193 -10.80 -0.41 5.19
N ARG A 194 -9.59 -0.92 4.95
CA ARG A 194 -9.34 -2.36 4.83
C ARG A 194 -9.68 -3.11 6.10
N ALA A 195 -9.26 -2.62 7.28
CA ALA A 195 -9.56 -3.27 8.55
C ALA A 195 -11.07 -3.31 8.83
N THR A 196 -11.78 -2.20 8.59
CA THR A 196 -13.24 -2.11 8.75
C THR A 196 -13.96 -3.09 7.82
N LEU A 197 -13.59 -3.13 6.54
CA LEU A 197 -14.22 -4.04 5.58
C LEU A 197 -13.95 -5.52 5.90
N ILE A 198 -12.74 -5.87 6.38
CA ILE A 198 -12.45 -7.23 6.85
C ILE A 198 -13.32 -7.59 8.05
N ALA A 199 -13.44 -6.68 9.03
CA ALA A 199 -14.24 -6.93 10.22
C ALA A 199 -15.72 -7.16 9.88
N LEU A 200 -16.28 -6.36 8.96
CA LEU A 200 -17.65 -6.56 8.49
C LEU A 200 -17.81 -7.88 7.75
N LEU A 201 -16.91 -8.21 6.83
CA LEU A 201 -16.93 -9.50 6.11
C LEU A 201 -16.88 -10.71 7.07
N GLN A 202 -16.20 -10.60 8.21
CA GLN A 202 -16.04 -11.72 9.13
C GLN A 202 -17.14 -11.83 10.19
N ALA A 203 -17.77 -10.72 10.56
CA ALA A 203 -18.56 -10.65 11.79
C ALA A 203 -19.89 -9.86 11.70
N ASP A 204 -20.25 -9.25 10.56
CA ASP A 204 -21.59 -8.63 10.46
C ASP A 204 -22.67 -9.72 10.38
N ASP A 205 -23.73 -9.56 11.17
CA ASP A 205 -24.85 -10.50 11.21
C ASP A 205 -25.60 -10.58 9.87
N CYS A 206 -25.64 -9.46 9.13
CA CYS A 206 -26.37 -9.36 7.88
C CYS A 206 -25.52 -9.81 6.70
N TRP A 207 -25.95 -10.86 5.98
CA TRP A 207 -25.24 -11.39 4.82
C TRP A 207 -25.06 -10.36 3.70
N LEU A 208 -26.03 -9.45 3.51
CA LEU A 208 -25.93 -8.35 2.53
C LEU A 208 -24.76 -7.41 2.84
N VAL A 209 -24.49 -7.14 4.13
CA VAL A 209 -23.35 -6.30 4.54
C VAL A 209 -22.04 -7.05 4.28
N ARG A 210 -21.98 -8.35 4.57
CA ARG A 210 -20.80 -9.18 4.32
C ARG A 210 -20.52 -9.30 2.82
N GLU A 211 -21.53 -9.51 2.00
CA GLU A 211 -21.45 -9.54 0.53
C GLU A 211 -20.90 -8.20 0.00
N ALA A 212 -21.50 -7.08 0.41
CA ALA A 212 -21.03 -5.75 0.04
C ALA A 212 -19.57 -5.52 0.48
N ALA A 213 -19.17 -6.03 1.65
CA ALA A 213 -17.80 -5.94 2.14
C ALA A 213 -16.82 -6.76 1.30
N ALA A 214 -17.16 -8.00 0.94
CA ALA A 214 -16.36 -8.83 0.03
C ALA A 214 -16.18 -8.13 -1.32
N TRP A 215 -17.26 -7.60 -1.89
CA TRP A 215 -17.23 -6.86 -3.14
C TRP A 215 -16.35 -5.60 -3.04
N ALA A 216 -16.51 -4.79 -1.99
CA ALA A 216 -15.69 -3.61 -1.76
C ALA A 216 -14.20 -3.96 -1.56
N LEU A 217 -13.89 -5.05 -0.86
CA LEU A 217 -12.51 -5.56 -0.73
C LEU A 217 -11.94 -5.98 -2.09
N GLY A 218 -12.73 -6.58 -2.98
CA GLY A 218 -12.33 -6.88 -4.36
C GLY A 218 -11.97 -5.63 -5.16
N ARG A 219 -12.70 -4.53 -4.95
CA ARG A 219 -12.45 -3.23 -5.57
C ARG A 219 -11.11 -2.62 -5.16
N LEU A 220 -10.51 -3.04 -4.03
CA LEU A 220 -9.14 -2.66 -3.67
C LEU A 220 -8.08 -3.25 -4.62
N GLY A 221 -8.44 -4.21 -5.47
CA GLY A 221 -7.56 -4.83 -6.46
C GLY A 221 -6.31 -5.41 -5.80
N ARG A 222 -5.12 -4.95 -6.21
CA ARG A 222 -3.85 -5.42 -5.63
C ARG A 222 -3.68 -5.12 -4.14
N ALA A 223 -4.45 -4.20 -3.55
CA ALA A 223 -4.44 -3.98 -2.10
C ALA A 223 -5.38 -4.93 -1.33
N ALA A 224 -6.13 -5.79 -2.03
CA ALA A 224 -7.09 -6.70 -1.40
C ALA A 224 -6.42 -7.70 -0.42
N PRO A 225 -7.04 -7.95 0.74
CA PRO A 225 -6.59 -8.90 1.75
C PRO A 225 -7.03 -10.33 1.40
N LEU A 226 -6.15 -11.09 0.75
CA LEU A 226 -6.51 -12.39 0.18
C LEU A 226 -6.94 -13.44 1.20
N GLU A 227 -6.34 -13.47 2.40
CA GLU A 227 -6.70 -14.46 3.43
C GLU A 227 -8.12 -14.26 3.96
N ALA A 228 -8.55 -13.02 4.19
CA ALA A 228 -9.91 -12.73 4.63
C ALA A 228 -10.94 -13.15 3.55
N LEU A 229 -10.64 -12.85 2.28
CA LEU A 229 -11.48 -13.27 1.15
C LEU A 229 -11.52 -14.80 0.98
N ARG A 230 -10.38 -15.48 1.15
CA ARG A 230 -10.33 -16.96 1.15
C ARG A 230 -11.17 -17.55 2.28
N GLN A 231 -11.08 -16.98 3.49
CA GLN A 231 -11.86 -17.43 4.63
C GLN A 231 -13.37 -17.30 4.37
N ALA A 232 -13.81 -16.17 3.81
CA ALA A 232 -15.21 -15.97 3.44
C ALA A 232 -15.65 -16.96 2.36
N LEU A 233 -14.85 -17.16 1.30
CA LEU A 233 -15.15 -18.12 0.23
C LEU A 233 -15.33 -19.56 0.75
N LEU A 234 -14.53 -19.98 1.73
CA LEU A 234 -14.54 -21.36 2.21
C LEU A 234 -15.50 -21.61 3.37
N ASN A 235 -15.85 -20.59 4.15
CA ASN A 235 -16.51 -20.77 5.46
C ASN A 235 -17.72 -19.86 5.70
N ASP A 236 -18.04 -18.90 4.82
CA ASP A 236 -19.28 -18.13 5.01
C ASP A 236 -20.49 -19.04 4.80
N GLY A 237 -21.54 -18.81 5.59
CA GLY A 237 -22.78 -19.59 5.51
C GLY A 237 -23.69 -19.16 4.37
N ASP A 238 -23.41 -18.01 3.74
CA ASP A 238 -24.22 -17.46 2.65
C ASP A 238 -23.50 -17.59 1.30
N GLU A 239 -24.21 -18.14 0.31
CA GLU A 239 -23.68 -18.44 -1.01
C GLU A 239 -23.31 -17.18 -1.80
N GLU A 240 -24.04 -16.07 -1.63
CA GLU A 240 -23.76 -14.81 -2.32
C GLU A 240 -22.50 -14.15 -1.76
N VAL A 241 -22.27 -14.26 -0.44
CA VAL A 241 -21.02 -13.80 0.18
C VAL A 241 -19.83 -14.60 -0.34
N CYS A 242 -19.98 -15.92 -0.47
CA CYS A 242 -18.94 -16.79 -1.04
C CYS A 242 -18.65 -16.42 -2.50
N ALA A 243 -19.70 -16.21 -3.30
CA ALA A 243 -19.58 -15.80 -4.70
C ALA A 243 -18.86 -14.45 -4.84
N ALA A 244 -19.22 -13.45 -4.02
CA ALA A 244 -18.56 -12.15 -3.98
C ALA A 244 -17.08 -12.27 -3.57
N ALA A 245 -16.76 -13.16 -2.62
CA ALA A 245 -15.38 -13.42 -2.20
C ALA A 245 -14.55 -14.08 -3.32
N ALA A 246 -15.11 -15.02 -4.08
CA ALA A 246 -14.46 -15.61 -5.25
C ALA A 246 -14.13 -14.55 -6.32
N GLN A 247 -15.09 -13.68 -6.65
CA GLN A 247 -14.87 -12.60 -7.60
C GLN A 247 -13.83 -11.58 -7.09
N ALA A 248 -13.87 -11.24 -5.80
CA ALA A 248 -12.90 -10.35 -5.19
C ALA A 248 -11.46 -10.90 -5.23
N LEU A 249 -11.30 -12.22 -5.06
CA LEU A 249 -10.03 -12.91 -5.25
C LEU A 249 -9.53 -12.76 -6.69
N ALA A 250 -10.39 -12.91 -7.70
CA ALA A 250 -10.02 -12.71 -9.09
C ALA A 250 -9.60 -11.26 -9.40
N LEU A 251 -10.38 -10.28 -8.92
CA LEU A 251 -10.09 -8.85 -9.08
C LEU A 251 -8.75 -8.42 -8.46
N SER A 252 -8.23 -9.18 -7.49
CA SER A 252 -6.92 -8.89 -6.90
C SER A 252 -5.77 -8.95 -7.91
N GLY A 253 -5.91 -9.75 -8.98
CA GLY A 253 -4.88 -9.98 -9.98
C GLY A 253 -3.59 -10.58 -9.42
N LYS A 254 -3.64 -11.21 -8.24
CA LYS A 254 -2.49 -11.83 -7.56
C LYS A 254 -2.43 -13.33 -7.85
N ARG A 255 -1.22 -13.85 -8.11
CA ARG A 255 -1.00 -15.29 -8.31
C ARG A 255 -1.47 -16.14 -7.13
N LEU A 256 -1.35 -15.63 -5.90
CA LEU A 256 -1.79 -16.33 -4.70
C LEU A 256 -3.32 -16.57 -4.68
N ALA A 257 -4.12 -15.65 -5.23
CA ALA A 257 -5.57 -15.83 -5.33
C ALA A 257 -5.96 -17.04 -6.20
N ARG A 258 -5.14 -17.39 -7.20
CA ARG A 258 -5.35 -18.57 -8.04
C ARG A 258 -5.26 -19.85 -7.21
N ALA A 259 -4.31 -19.94 -6.28
CA ALA A 259 -4.19 -21.10 -5.40
C ALA A 259 -5.42 -21.26 -4.51
N TYR A 260 -5.97 -20.15 -4.00
CA TYR A 260 -7.18 -20.17 -3.16
C TYR A 260 -8.44 -20.56 -3.93
N LEU A 261 -8.60 -20.07 -5.17
CA LEU A 261 -9.72 -20.48 -6.01
C LEU A 261 -9.64 -21.96 -6.41
N LEU A 262 -8.44 -22.51 -6.64
CA LEU A 262 -8.25 -23.94 -6.90
C LEU A 262 -8.57 -24.79 -5.66
N GLU A 263 -8.10 -24.38 -4.48
CA GLU A 263 -8.46 -25.02 -3.21
C GLU A 263 -9.98 -25.03 -3.00
N ALA A 264 -10.66 -23.93 -3.33
CA ALA A 264 -12.10 -23.81 -3.21
C ALA A 264 -12.84 -24.79 -4.14
N LEU A 265 -12.38 -25.01 -5.38
CA LEU A 265 -12.97 -26.01 -6.28
C LEU A 265 -12.86 -27.45 -5.74
N GLU A 266 -11.84 -27.74 -4.94
CA GLU A 266 -11.66 -29.06 -4.32
C GLU A 266 -12.59 -29.27 -3.11
N LYS A 267 -12.88 -28.19 -2.38
CA LYS A 267 -13.62 -28.25 -1.10
C LYS A 267 -15.11 -27.99 -1.22
N ILE A 268 -15.52 -27.20 -2.22
CA ILE A 268 -16.89 -26.74 -2.38
C ILE A 268 -17.59 -27.61 -3.43
N GLU A 269 -18.66 -28.28 -3.01
CA GLU A 269 -19.44 -29.17 -3.87
C GLU A 269 -20.65 -28.49 -4.53
N MET A 270 -21.03 -27.28 -4.07
CA MET A 270 -22.23 -26.58 -4.54
C MET A 270 -22.08 -26.16 -6.02
N PRO A 271 -22.95 -26.62 -6.95
CA PRO A 271 -22.76 -26.40 -8.39
C PRO A 271 -22.75 -24.93 -8.81
N PHE A 272 -23.62 -24.10 -8.21
CA PHE A 272 -23.69 -22.67 -8.48
C PHE A 272 -22.36 -21.99 -8.13
N LEU A 273 -21.86 -22.23 -6.92
CA LEU A 273 -20.62 -21.64 -6.44
C LEU A 273 -19.38 -22.20 -7.18
N GLN A 274 -19.39 -23.48 -7.57
CA GLN A 274 -18.34 -24.03 -8.43
C GLN A 274 -18.24 -23.29 -9.77
N GLU A 275 -19.38 -22.94 -10.39
CA GLU A 275 -19.38 -22.19 -11.63
C GLU A 275 -18.81 -20.80 -11.44
N THR A 276 -19.24 -20.07 -10.39
CA THR A 276 -18.67 -18.77 -10.04
C THR A 276 -17.16 -18.83 -9.78
N ILE A 277 -16.68 -19.88 -9.10
CA ILE A 277 -15.24 -20.05 -8.86
C ILE A 277 -14.50 -20.30 -10.18
N ARG A 278 -15.06 -21.10 -11.10
CA ARG A 278 -14.46 -21.33 -12.44
C ARG A 278 -14.38 -20.04 -13.26
N GLU A 279 -15.45 -19.26 -13.27
CA GLU A 279 -15.50 -17.94 -13.91
C GLU A 279 -14.43 -17.02 -13.34
N ALA A 280 -14.36 -16.88 -12.00
CA ALA A 280 -13.35 -16.09 -11.30
C ALA A 280 -11.91 -16.56 -11.64
N LEU A 281 -11.69 -17.87 -11.74
CA LEU A 281 -10.39 -18.44 -12.13
C LEU A 281 -10.02 -18.07 -13.57
N SER A 282 -10.99 -18.09 -14.49
CA SER A 282 -10.82 -17.68 -15.88
C SER A 282 -10.42 -16.20 -15.97
N GLU A 283 -11.18 -15.32 -15.32
CA GLU A 283 -10.90 -13.88 -15.27
C GLU A 283 -9.52 -13.58 -14.68
N LEU A 284 -9.17 -14.26 -13.59
CA LEU A 284 -7.86 -14.12 -12.96
C LEU A 284 -6.73 -14.57 -13.89
N ASN A 285 -6.89 -15.71 -14.58
CA ASN A 285 -5.88 -16.20 -15.51
C ASN A 285 -5.68 -15.23 -16.67
N GLU A 286 -6.76 -14.66 -17.21
CA GLU A 286 -6.67 -13.61 -18.24
C GLU A 286 -5.98 -12.34 -17.72
N ALA A 287 -6.30 -11.91 -16.49
CA ALA A 287 -5.66 -10.77 -15.85
C ALA A 287 -4.15 -11.01 -15.63
N LEU A 288 -3.77 -12.21 -15.16
CA LEU A 288 -2.37 -12.62 -14.99
C LEU A 288 -1.64 -12.69 -16.33
N ALA A 289 -2.25 -13.28 -17.37
CA ALA A 289 -1.67 -13.36 -18.71
C ALA A 289 -1.46 -11.95 -19.30
N ARG A 290 -2.44 -11.06 -19.16
CA ARG A 290 -2.29 -9.65 -19.56
C ARG A 290 -1.18 -8.95 -18.79
N ALA A 291 -1.08 -9.15 -17.47
CA ALA A 291 -0.02 -8.58 -16.65
C ALA A 291 1.36 -9.11 -17.04
N GLU A 292 1.48 -10.39 -17.39
CA GLU A 292 2.71 -10.99 -17.89
C GLU A 292 3.10 -10.48 -19.27
N LEU A 293 2.15 -10.35 -20.20
CA LEU A 293 2.38 -9.73 -21.51
C LEU A 293 2.79 -8.27 -21.38
N GLN A 294 2.13 -7.50 -20.51
CA GLN A 294 2.52 -6.12 -20.21
C GLN A 294 3.89 -6.05 -19.54
N ALA A 295 4.23 -6.97 -18.63
CA ALA A 295 5.56 -7.06 -18.05
C ALA A 295 6.61 -7.35 -19.14
N LYS A 296 6.32 -8.28 -20.06
CA LYS A 296 7.16 -8.60 -21.23
C LYS A 296 7.22 -7.48 -22.27
N ALA A 297 6.21 -6.60 -22.36
CA ALA A 297 6.18 -5.47 -23.30
C ALA A 297 6.79 -4.19 -22.71
N ARG A 298 6.67 -3.97 -21.39
CA ARG A 298 7.40 -2.94 -20.63
C ARG A 298 8.88 -3.30 -20.49
N GLN A 299 9.19 -4.59 -20.57
CA GLN A 299 10.46 -5.04 -21.11
C GLN A 299 10.46 -4.68 -22.60
N THR A 300 10.84 -3.43 -22.95
CA THR A 300 11.66 -3.24 -24.15
C THR A 300 12.74 -4.32 -24.15
N PRO A 301 13.33 -4.75 -25.29
CA PRO A 301 14.54 -5.55 -25.24
C PRO A 301 15.59 -4.72 -24.51
N ARG A 302 15.62 -4.86 -23.18
CA ARG A 302 16.68 -4.40 -22.31
C ARG A 302 17.81 -5.25 -22.85
N THR A 303 18.77 -4.61 -23.50
CA THR A 303 20.13 -5.08 -23.37
C THR A 303 20.33 -5.19 -21.87
N ASP A 304 20.16 -6.40 -21.32
CA ASP A 304 20.30 -6.63 -19.90
C ASP A 304 21.62 -6.01 -19.51
N SER A 305 21.58 -5.05 -18.58
CA SER A 305 22.82 -4.38 -18.19
C SER A 305 23.78 -5.49 -17.73
N PRO A 306 25.06 -5.43 -18.12
CA PRO A 306 26.03 -6.45 -17.78
C PRO A 306 26.07 -6.72 -16.27
N LEU A 307 25.82 -5.68 -15.46
CA LEU A 307 25.72 -5.79 -14.00
C LEU A 307 24.53 -6.64 -13.53
N ARG A 308 23.36 -6.51 -14.18
CA ARG A 308 22.17 -7.34 -13.89
C ARG A 308 22.44 -8.81 -14.19
N GLN A 309 23.11 -9.13 -15.29
CA GLN A 309 23.45 -10.51 -15.62
C GLN A 309 24.37 -11.15 -14.59
N ILE A 310 25.35 -10.40 -14.07
CA ILE A 310 26.19 -10.88 -12.96
C ILE A 310 25.39 -11.14 -11.70
N LEU A 311 24.48 -10.23 -11.32
CA LEU A 311 23.64 -10.44 -10.14
C LEU A 311 22.75 -11.68 -10.28
N LEU A 312 22.19 -11.93 -11.46
CA LEU A 312 21.41 -13.14 -11.73
C LEU A 312 22.28 -14.39 -11.65
N ALA A 313 23.49 -14.35 -12.20
CA ALA A 313 24.43 -15.46 -12.13
C ALA A 313 24.88 -15.76 -10.69
N LEU A 314 25.12 -14.72 -9.88
CA LEU A 314 25.44 -14.85 -8.45
C LEU A 314 24.25 -15.36 -7.64
N ARG A 315 23.03 -14.89 -7.95
CA ARG A 315 21.79 -15.38 -7.35
C ARG A 315 21.66 -16.88 -7.58
N ASP A 316 21.76 -17.32 -8.82
CA ASP A 316 21.60 -18.73 -9.19
C ASP A 316 22.73 -19.58 -8.58
N PHE A 317 23.94 -19.04 -8.53
CA PHE A 317 25.05 -19.68 -7.84
C PHE A 317 24.75 -19.90 -6.36
N LEU A 318 24.29 -18.88 -5.61
CA LEU A 318 24.04 -18.94 -4.18
C LEU A 318 22.75 -19.68 -3.79
N GLU A 319 21.75 -19.72 -4.67
CA GLU A 319 20.52 -20.51 -4.48
C GLU A 319 20.84 -22.02 -4.43
N ASP A 320 21.82 -22.46 -5.21
CA ASP A 320 22.26 -23.86 -5.22
C ASP A 320 23.19 -24.24 -4.05
N ARG A 321 23.66 -23.26 -3.25
CA ARG A 321 24.58 -23.51 -2.13
C ARG A 321 23.86 -23.58 -0.80
N ARG A 322 24.16 -24.60 -0.01
CA ARG A 322 23.75 -24.67 1.40
C ARG A 322 24.78 -23.99 2.29
N GLY A 323 24.34 -23.37 3.38
CA GLY A 323 25.25 -22.63 4.23
C GLY A 323 24.62 -21.91 5.40
N SER A 324 25.38 -20.99 5.98
CA SER A 324 24.94 -20.17 7.11
C SER A 324 25.41 -18.74 6.93
N LEU A 325 24.67 -17.82 7.55
CA LEU A 325 25.03 -16.42 7.66
C LEU A 325 25.45 -16.11 9.10
N GLU A 326 26.49 -15.28 9.27
CA GLU A 326 26.77 -14.64 10.55
C GLU A 326 25.74 -13.53 10.85
N GLU A 327 25.74 -13.01 12.07
CA GLU A 327 24.87 -11.88 12.43
C GLU A 327 25.12 -10.68 11.49
N PRO A 328 24.08 -10.14 10.85
CA PRO A 328 24.21 -9.02 9.94
C PRO A 328 24.72 -7.78 10.68
N ARG A 329 25.64 -7.03 10.06
CA ARG A 329 26.23 -5.83 10.67
C ARG A 329 25.85 -4.59 9.86
N LEU A 330 25.07 -3.71 10.46
CA LEU A 330 24.76 -2.41 9.91
C LEU A 330 25.74 -1.37 10.49
N LEU A 331 26.60 -0.81 9.63
CA LEU A 331 27.55 0.24 9.99
C LEU A 331 27.06 1.59 9.49
N LEU A 332 27.14 2.62 10.32
CA LEU A 332 26.92 4.00 9.89
C LEU A 332 28.27 4.61 9.52
N THR A 333 28.44 4.96 8.24
CA THR A 333 29.67 5.59 7.73
C THR A 333 29.38 7.02 7.28
N GLU A 334 30.42 7.82 7.07
CA GLU A 334 30.30 9.18 6.52
C GLU A 334 29.59 9.21 5.14
N LYS A 335 29.65 8.11 4.38
CA LYS A 335 29.00 7.96 3.07
C LYS A 335 27.59 7.37 3.14
N GLY A 336 27.07 7.12 4.34
CA GLY A 336 25.77 6.49 4.57
C GLY A 336 25.85 5.11 5.22
N PRO A 337 24.68 4.45 5.41
CA PRO A 337 24.61 3.13 6.02
C PRO A 337 25.20 2.05 5.11
N VAL A 338 25.94 1.12 5.71
CA VAL A 338 26.56 -0.03 5.06
C VAL A 338 26.13 -1.31 5.77
N LEU A 339 25.36 -2.15 5.08
CA LEU A 339 24.97 -3.48 5.54
C LEU A 339 26.00 -4.51 5.10
N ILE A 340 26.61 -5.19 6.05
CA ILE A 340 27.58 -6.27 5.80
C ILE A 340 26.91 -7.61 6.12
N LEU A 341 26.89 -8.49 5.12
CA LEU A 341 26.34 -9.83 5.19
C LEU A 341 27.47 -10.84 4.96
N TRP A 342 27.86 -11.58 5.99
CA TRP A 342 28.92 -12.58 5.90
C TRP A 342 28.33 -13.98 5.89
N CYS A 343 28.49 -14.71 4.79
CA CYS A 343 27.99 -16.06 4.61
C CYS A 343 29.13 -17.07 4.44
N SER A 344 28.89 -18.28 4.91
CA SER A 344 29.66 -19.45 4.52
C SER A 344 28.80 -20.40 3.71
N TYR A 345 29.36 -20.98 2.65
CA TYR A 345 28.60 -21.75 1.68
C TYR A 345 29.32 -23.04 1.26
N GLN A 346 28.54 -24.07 0.90
CA GLN A 346 29.07 -25.37 0.53
C GLN A 346 29.82 -25.32 -0.80
N ALA A 347 31.09 -25.73 -0.79
CA ALA A 347 31.83 -25.97 -2.02
C ALA A 347 31.21 -27.16 -2.80
N LYS A 348 31.03 -27.00 -4.11
CA LYS A 348 30.63 -28.05 -5.06
C LYS A 348 31.55 -27.97 -6.28
N GLU A 349 31.48 -28.98 -7.15
CA GLU A 349 32.30 -29.09 -8.37
C GLU A 349 32.27 -27.81 -9.21
N ARG A 350 31.08 -27.30 -9.56
CA ARG A 350 30.94 -26.05 -10.29
C ARG A 350 31.41 -24.87 -9.42
N ARG A 351 32.55 -24.27 -9.75
CA ARG A 351 33.10 -23.12 -8.99
C ARG A 351 32.48 -21.79 -9.43
N LEU A 352 32.57 -20.76 -8.59
CA LEU A 352 32.11 -19.42 -8.97
C LEU A 352 32.92 -18.90 -10.17
N GLN A 353 34.21 -19.23 -10.25
CA GLN A 353 35.04 -18.90 -11.41
C GLN A 353 34.43 -19.39 -12.74
N GLU A 354 33.83 -20.58 -12.77
CA GLU A 354 33.20 -21.12 -13.99
C GLU A 354 31.95 -20.34 -14.37
N VAL A 355 31.17 -19.91 -13.38
CA VAL A 355 30.01 -19.05 -13.58
C VAL A 355 30.43 -17.69 -14.15
N LEU A 356 31.47 -17.08 -13.57
CA LEU A 356 32.04 -15.82 -14.08
C LEU A 356 32.67 -16.00 -15.47
N ASN A 357 33.27 -17.16 -15.74
CA ASN A 357 33.84 -17.51 -17.04
C ASN A 357 32.80 -17.87 -18.11
N ALA A 358 31.52 -18.00 -17.76
CA ALA A 358 30.44 -18.17 -18.72
C ALA A 358 29.85 -16.82 -19.19
N LEU A 359 30.16 -15.72 -18.49
CA LEU A 359 29.71 -14.37 -18.84
C LEU A 359 30.36 -13.87 -20.15
N SER A 360 29.64 -13.06 -20.92
CA SER A 360 30.11 -12.50 -22.19
C SER A 360 31.30 -11.53 -22.01
N LEU A 361 32.05 -11.26 -23.08
CA LEU A 361 33.20 -10.34 -23.03
C LEU A 361 32.77 -8.90 -22.66
N ASP A 362 31.60 -8.46 -23.13
CA ASP A 362 31.03 -7.14 -22.82
C ASP A 362 30.59 -7.07 -21.35
N GLU A 363 30.11 -8.19 -20.78
CA GLU A 363 29.81 -8.30 -19.35
C GLU A 363 31.04 -8.16 -18.48
N ARG A 364 32.14 -8.85 -18.79
CA ARG A 364 33.37 -8.80 -17.98
C ARG A 364 34.13 -7.48 -18.08
N THR A 365 34.08 -6.82 -19.24
CA THR A 365 34.82 -5.55 -19.45
C THR A 365 34.13 -4.34 -18.81
N ARG A 366 32.79 -4.39 -18.70
CA ARG A 366 31.98 -3.33 -18.07
C ARG A 366 31.75 -3.55 -16.58
N THR A 367 32.16 -4.68 -16.04
CA THR A 367 32.03 -5.03 -14.62
C THR A 367 33.36 -4.91 -13.92
N SER A 368 33.36 -4.33 -12.72
CA SER A 368 34.56 -4.26 -11.89
C SER A 368 34.74 -5.58 -11.14
N ILE A 369 35.03 -6.65 -11.89
CA ILE A 369 35.49 -7.91 -11.33
C ILE A 369 37.00 -7.81 -11.13
N ALA A 370 37.46 -7.96 -9.89
CA ALA A 370 38.87 -7.82 -9.55
C ALA A 370 39.35 -8.96 -8.64
N PRO A 371 40.66 -9.26 -8.63
CA PRO A 371 41.23 -10.13 -7.60
C PRO A 371 41.04 -9.50 -6.22
N LEU A 372 40.85 -10.32 -5.18
CA LEU A 372 40.58 -9.83 -3.83
C LEU A 372 41.69 -8.91 -3.27
N GLU A 373 42.92 -9.07 -3.74
CA GLU A 373 44.04 -8.18 -3.44
C GLU A 373 43.75 -6.71 -3.81
N ALA A 374 42.98 -6.46 -4.86
CA ALA A 374 42.61 -5.11 -5.26
C ALA A 374 41.75 -4.39 -4.21
N ALA A 375 40.96 -5.12 -3.42
CA ALA A 375 40.17 -4.54 -2.34
C ALA A 375 41.05 -3.97 -1.21
N GLN A 376 42.22 -4.55 -0.97
CA GLN A 376 43.17 -4.09 0.06
C GLN A 376 43.79 -2.72 -0.26
N CYS A 377 43.71 -2.29 -1.52
CA CYS A 377 44.17 -0.99 -2.00
C CYS A 377 43.01 -0.02 -2.25
N SER A 378 41.78 -0.38 -1.86
CA SER A 378 40.61 0.47 -2.09
C SER A 378 40.72 1.80 -1.32
N GLY A 379 40.36 2.90 -1.98
CA GLY A 379 40.19 4.22 -1.34
C GLY A 379 39.09 4.23 -0.27
N ASP A 380 38.22 3.22 -0.27
CA ASP A 380 37.18 3.02 0.73
C ASP A 380 37.71 2.24 1.95
N GLY A 381 37.70 2.86 3.13
CA GLY A 381 38.21 2.26 4.36
C GLY A 381 37.49 0.97 4.78
N THR A 382 36.18 0.86 4.51
CA THR A 382 35.39 -0.33 4.83
C THR A 382 35.78 -1.50 3.93
N LEU A 383 35.83 -1.28 2.61
CA LEU A 383 36.28 -2.31 1.67
C LEU A 383 37.72 -2.74 1.94
N ARG A 384 38.60 -1.78 2.28
CA ARG A 384 40.00 -2.04 2.60
C ARG A 384 40.15 -2.97 3.80
N LEU A 385 39.44 -2.67 4.89
CA LEU A 385 39.45 -3.48 6.11
C LEU A 385 38.87 -4.88 5.87
N LEU A 386 37.74 -4.96 5.17
CA LEU A 386 37.10 -6.24 4.86
C LEU A 386 37.97 -7.10 3.93
N GLY A 387 38.57 -6.49 2.90
CA GLY A 387 39.52 -7.15 2.01
C GLY A 387 40.74 -7.70 2.75
N GLN A 388 41.35 -6.91 3.64
CA GLN A 388 42.48 -7.36 4.47
C GLN A 388 42.09 -8.54 5.38
N ARG A 389 40.92 -8.46 6.03
CA ARG A 389 40.40 -9.56 6.88
C ARG A 389 40.12 -10.82 6.08
N LEU A 390 39.50 -10.70 4.92
CA LEU A 390 39.15 -11.84 4.07
C LEU A 390 40.40 -12.54 3.54
N VAL A 391 41.44 -11.81 3.14
CA VAL A 391 42.73 -12.41 2.73
C VAL A 391 43.44 -13.08 3.90
N GLN A 392 43.41 -12.49 5.10
CA GLN A 392 43.95 -13.15 6.30
C GLN A 392 43.18 -14.43 6.64
N HIS A 393 41.86 -14.44 6.46
CA HIS A 393 41.01 -15.60 6.66
C HIS A 393 41.39 -16.73 5.67
N CYS A 394 41.54 -16.41 4.38
CA CYS A 394 41.97 -17.36 3.35
C CYS A 394 43.33 -18.01 3.67
N ARG A 395 44.26 -17.26 4.27
CA ARG A 395 45.59 -17.79 4.66
C ARG A 395 45.53 -18.74 5.86
N LYS A 396 44.54 -18.58 6.73
CA LYS A 396 44.39 -19.38 7.97
C LYS A 396 43.55 -20.64 7.75
N GLU A 397 42.58 -20.58 6.84
CA GLU A 397 41.59 -21.63 6.67
C GLU A 397 41.90 -22.51 5.44
N ALA A 398 42.65 -23.59 5.66
CA ALA A 398 43.08 -24.51 4.61
C ALA A 398 41.93 -25.21 3.86
N SER A 399 40.72 -25.24 4.45
CA SER A 399 39.51 -25.84 3.87
C SER A 399 38.71 -24.91 2.95
N CYS A 400 39.11 -23.65 2.83
CA CYS A 400 38.49 -22.67 1.95
C CYS A 400 38.98 -22.87 0.51
N GLN A 401 38.05 -22.98 -0.45
CA GLN A 401 38.37 -23.24 -1.86
C GLN A 401 38.25 -21.98 -2.74
N GLU A 402 37.42 -21.04 -2.32
CA GLU A 402 37.15 -19.77 -2.97
C GLU A 402 36.46 -18.81 -2.00
N VAL A 403 36.66 -17.52 -2.23
CA VAL A 403 35.96 -16.44 -1.54
C VAL A 403 35.47 -15.41 -2.54
N LEU A 404 34.37 -14.76 -2.18
CA LEU A 404 33.81 -13.62 -2.91
C LEU A 404 33.52 -12.47 -1.95
N MET A 405 33.67 -11.26 -2.44
CA MET A 405 33.17 -10.05 -1.80
C MET A 405 32.47 -9.21 -2.86
N LEU A 406 31.18 -8.97 -2.66
CA LEU A 406 30.33 -8.15 -3.52
C LEU A 406 30.03 -6.84 -2.81
N SER A 407 30.12 -5.71 -3.50
CA SER A 407 29.64 -4.42 -3.03
C SER A 407 28.72 -3.81 -4.07
N THR A 408 27.56 -3.34 -3.63
CA THR A 408 26.66 -2.53 -4.45
C THR A 408 25.84 -1.58 -3.58
N THR A 409 25.48 -0.43 -4.13
CA THR A 409 24.60 0.55 -3.51
C THR A 409 23.19 0.37 -4.06
N ILE A 410 22.25 0.22 -3.14
CA ILE A 410 20.83 0.17 -3.45
C ILE A 410 20.25 1.53 -3.05
N CYS A 411 19.86 2.29 -4.07
CA CYS A 411 19.21 3.58 -3.90
C CYS A 411 17.71 3.35 -3.73
N HIS A 412 17.15 3.70 -2.57
CA HIS A 412 15.72 3.87 -2.48
C HIS A 412 15.34 5.15 -3.23
N GLN A 413 14.74 5.02 -4.41
CA GLN A 413 13.78 6.04 -4.79
C GLN A 413 12.64 5.92 -3.79
N ALA A 414 12.61 6.83 -2.81
CA ALA A 414 11.33 7.25 -2.28
C ALA A 414 10.46 7.51 -3.51
N GLN A 415 9.38 6.74 -3.67
CA GLN A 415 8.39 7.04 -4.69
C GLN A 415 8.03 8.53 -4.49
N VAL A 416 8.31 9.32 -5.52
CA VAL A 416 8.54 10.76 -5.40
C VAL A 416 7.27 11.48 -4.95
N LYS A 417 7.27 11.92 -3.70
CA LYS A 417 6.72 13.21 -3.28
C LYS A 417 7.87 14.23 -3.34
N PRO A 418 7.67 15.48 -3.80
CA PRO A 418 8.68 16.52 -3.64
C PRO A 418 8.66 17.00 -2.18
N ALA A 419 9.60 16.52 -1.37
CA ALA A 419 9.93 17.10 -0.08
C ALA A 419 11.00 18.20 -0.26
N PRO A 420 11.07 19.20 0.64
CA PRO A 420 12.01 20.31 0.53
C PRO A 420 13.47 19.83 0.51
N PRO A 421 14.41 20.66 0.00
CA PRO A 421 15.75 20.21 -0.36
C PRO A 421 16.61 20.04 0.90
N GLU A 422 16.47 18.91 1.59
CA GLU A 422 17.45 18.43 2.58
C GLU A 422 17.30 16.96 3.01
N GLN A 423 16.36 16.18 2.45
CA GLN A 423 16.21 14.75 2.77
C GLN A 423 16.22 13.93 1.47
N GLY A 424 17.43 13.67 0.99
CA GLY A 424 17.73 12.94 -0.24
C GLY A 424 17.59 11.43 -0.09
N CYS A 425 17.47 10.77 -1.25
CA CYS A 425 17.64 9.33 -1.49
C CYS A 425 18.34 8.58 -0.34
N THR A 426 17.64 7.67 0.35
CA THR A 426 18.28 6.79 1.35
C THR A 426 19.00 5.68 0.60
N CYS A 427 20.28 5.89 0.32
CA CYS A 427 21.14 4.87 -0.28
C CYS A 427 21.63 3.93 0.81
N LEU A 428 21.32 2.63 0.69
CA LEU A 428 21.90 1.58 1.52
C LEU A 428 22.97 0.88 0.70
N ARG A 429 24.22 0.93 1.16
CA ARG A 429 25.27 0.11 0.56
C ARG A 429 25.24 -1.28 1.18
N VAL A 430 25.29 -2.30 0.35
CA VAL A 430 25.32 -3.70 0.79
C VAL A 430 26.59 -4.37 0.34
N ILE A 431 27.26 -5.00 1.31
CA ILE A 431 28.48 -5.77 1.10
C ILE A 431 28.19 -7.21 1.49
N ILE A 432 28.27 -8.13 0.53
CA ILE A 432 28.10 -9.57 0.76
C ILE A 432 29.47 -10.21 0.69
N ILE A 433 29.87 -10.90 1.76
CA ILE A 433 31.09 -11.69 1.80
C ILE A 433 30.69 -13.16 1.84
N GLY A 434 31.24 -13.95 0.93
CA GLY A 434 31.01 -15.38 0.86
C GLY A 434 32.31 -16.15 0.99
N VAL A 435 32.35 -17.10 1.91
CA VAL A 435 33.48 -18.02 2.11
C VAL A 435 33.03 -19.45 1.87
N SER A 436 33.69 -20.14 0.96
CA SER A 436 33.40 -21.56 0.73
C SER A 436 33.91 -22.45 1.86
N LYS A 437 33.16 -23.51 2.16
CA LYS A 437 33.53 -24.57 3.10
C LYS A 437 33.44 -25.93 2.43
N SER A 438 34.48 -26.74 2.62
CA SER A 438 34.58 -28.09 2.03
C SER A 438 33.54 -29.07 2.60
N GLN A 439 33.14 -28.89 3.85
CA GLN A 439 32.03 -29.64 4.47
C GLN A 439 31.04 -28.65 5.07
N VAL A 440 29.78 -28.77 4.66
CA VAL A 440 28.64 -28.07 5.24
C VAL A 440 27.58 -29.12 5.52
N ASP A 441 26.95 -29.01 6.68
CA ASP A 441 25.83 -29.86 7.07
C ASP A 441 24.70 -29.82 6.02
N GLY A 442 24.23 -31.00 5.60
CA GLY A 442 23.24 -31.15 4.54
C GLY A 442 21.87 -30.55 4.88
N ASP A 443 21.58 -30.38 6.17
CA ASP A 443 20.33 -29.79 6.65
C ASP A 443 20.32 -28.25 6.57
N LYS A 444 21.45 -27.63 6.22
CA LYS A 444 21.53 -26.17 6.07
C LYS A 444 20.68 -25.68 4.89
N PRO A 445 19.99 -24.53 5.03
CA PRO A 445 19.18 -23.95 3.96
C PRO A 445 20.04 -23.37 2.83
N PRO A 446 19.43 -23.05 1.67
CA PRO A 446 20.07 -22.24 0.64
C PRO A 446 20.61 -20.90 1.20
N VAL A 447 21.82 -20.54 0.83
CA VAL A 447 22.48 -19.32 1.31
C VAL A 447 21.73 -18.07 0.88
N LEU A 448 21.15 -18.07 -0.33
CA LEU A 448 20.32 -16.96 -0.79
C LEU A 448 19.11 -16.73 0.12
N ARG A 449 18.51 -17.80 0.67
CA ARG A 449 17.40 -17.69 1.63
C ARG A 449 17.83 -17.05 2.95
N GLU A 450 19.03 -17.38 3.44
CA GLU A 450 19.58 -16.78 4.66
C GLU A 450 19.94 -15.31 4.46
N LEU A 451 20.50 -14.96 3.30
CA LEU A 451 20.75 -13.56 2.91
C LEU A 451 19.45 -12.75 2.87
N ALA A 452 18.39 -13.31 2.28
CA ALA A 452 17.08 -12.65 2.22
C ALA A 452 16.46 -12.46 3.61
N ARG A 453 16.58 -13.45 4.50
CA ARG A 453 16.11 -13.35 5.89
C ARG A 453 16.86 -12.28 6.67
N ALA A 454 18.18 -12.23 6.55
CA ALA A 454 18.99 -11.24 7.26
C ALA A 454 18.77 -9.82 6.73
N TRP A 455 18.57 -9.67 5.42
CA TRP A 455 18.10 -8.43 4.84
C TRP A 455 16.81 -7.99 5.52
N GLN A 456 15.77 -8.83 5.47
CA GLN A 456 14.46 -8.50 6.02
C GLN A 456 14.50 -8.21 7.53
N ALA A 457 15.33 -8.94 8.29
CA ALA A 457 15.51 -8.68 9.72
C ALA A 457 16.20 -7.34 9.99
N THR A 458 17.07 -6.87 9.09
CA THR A 458 17.83 -5.63 9.28
C THR A 458 17.11 -4.39 8.74
N THR A 459 16.46 -4.52 7.57
CA THR A 459 15.82 -3.41 6.86
C THR A 459 14.32 -3.33 7.09
N GLN A 460 13.70 -4.40 7.62
CA GLN A 460 12.24 -4.57 7.72
C GLN A 460 11.52 -4.58 6.37
N GLU A 461 12.27 -4.70 5.27
CA GLU A 461 11.74 -4.66 3.91
C GLU A 461 12.06 -5.95 3.14
N ALA A 462 11.31 -6.21 2.08
CA ALA A 462 11.66 -7.28 1.14
C ALA A 462 12.90 -6.87 0.32
N PRO A 463 13.84 -7.79 0.03
CA PRO A 463 15.02 -7.52 -0.80
C PRO A 463 14.63 -7.40 -2.29
N LEU A 464 13.81 -6.41 -2.64
CA LEU A 464 13.37 -6.13 -4.00
C LEU A 464 14.25 -5.01 -4.59
N CYS A 465 15.08 -5.35 -5.58
CA CYS A 465 15.81 -4.36 -6.36
C CYS A 465 15.11 -4.17 -7.71
N GLU A 466 14.25 -3.15 -7.80
CA GLU A 466 13.54 -2.82 -9.05
C GLU A 466 14.43 -2.07 -10.06
N GLN A 467 15.49 -1.44 -9.56
CA GLN A 467 16.47 -0.71 -10.35
C GLN A 467 17.69 -1.59 -10.68
N ASP A 468 18.40 -1.27 -11.75
CA ASP A 468 19.70 -1.90 -12.00
C ASP A 468 20.71 -1.37 -10.98
N PRO A 469 21.63 -2.22 -10.46
CA PRO A 469 22.66 -1.76 -9.54
C PRO A 469 23.47 -0.64 -10.20
N CYS A 470 23.65 0.48 -9.49
CA CYS A 470 24.33 1.64 -10.04
C CYS A 470 25.87 1.48 -10.03
N ASP A 471 26.39 0.62 -9.13
CA ASP A 471 27.81 0.48 -8.80
C ASP A 471 28.14 -0.93 -8.28
N LEU A 472 28.07 -1.94 -9.15
CA LEU A 472 28.42 -3.32 -8.78
C LEU A 472 29.94 -3.55 -8.87
N HIS A 473 30.55 -3.89 -7.74
CA HIS A 473 31.94 -4.35 -7.67
C HIS A 473 32.01 -5.76 -7.08
N LEU A 474 32.73 -6.65 -7.74
CA LEU A 474 32.91 -8.03 -7.30
C LEU A 474 34.40 -8.33 -7.16
N TRP A 475 34.82 -8.73 -5.97
CA TRP A 475 36.14 -9.28 -5.73
C TRP A 475 36.04 -10.79 -5.56
N TYR A 476 36.90 -11.53 -6.25
CA TYR A 476 36.91 -12.98 -6.21
C TYR A 476 38.35 -13.48 -6.05
N GLN A 477 38.53 -14.53 -5.25
CA GLN A 477 39.80 -15.22 -5.13
C GLN A 477 39.59 -16.73 -5.01
N PRO A 478 40.15 -17.54 -5.93
CA PRO A 478 40.28 -18.97 -5.69
C PRO A 478 41.33 -19.19 -4.60
N CYS A 479 40.98 -19.95 -3.57
CA CYS A 479 41.90 -20.33 -2.53
C CYS A 479 42.57 -21.64 -2.96
N HIS A 480 43.84 -21.58 -3.36
CA HIS A 480 44.60 -22.78 -3.65
C HIS A 480 44.82 -23.54 -2.34
N GLY A 481 44.17 -24.70 -2.19
CA GLY A 481 44.70 -25.73 -1.31
C GLY A 481 46.12 -26.04 -1.78
N GLN A 482 47.10 -26.01 -0.89
CA GLN A 482 48.45 -26.50 -1.18
C GLN A 482 48.35 -27.99 -1.55
N ALA A 483 48.20 -28.27 -2.83
CA ALA A 483 48.35 -29.59 -3.42
C ALA A 483 48.79 -29.42 -4.88
N GLY A 484 50.09 -29.59 -5.13
CA GLY A 484 50.66 -29.83 -6.46
C GLY A 484 51.40 -28.66 -7.12
N GLN A 485 52.56 -28.26 -6.58
CA GLN A 485 53.73 -28.17 -7.48
C GLN A 485 54.22 -29.62 -7.66
N GLY A 486 54.09 -30.13 -8.88
CA GLY A 486 54.49 -31.45 -9.31
C GLY A 486 54.39 -31.52 -10.82
#